data_AF-A0A966YDT1-F1
#
_entry.id   AF-A0A966YDT1-F1
#
_cell.length_a   1.000
_cell.length_b   1.000
_cell.length_c   1.000
_cell.angle_alpha   90.00
_cell.angle_beta   90.00
_cell.angle_gamma   90.00
#
_symmetry.space_group_name_H-M   'P 1'
#
loop_
_entity.id
_entity.type
_entity.pdbx_description
1 polymer ?
#
loop_
_entity_poly.entity_id
_entity_poly.type
_entity_poly.pdbx_seq_one_letter_code
_entity_poly.pdbx_strand_id
1 'polypeptide(L)' 'MDSIKSRLRLPAICAPMFLVTGPDMVVSACKSGVLGAFPATNARTEEQLV' A
#
# COMPACT_ATOMS: atom_id res chain seq x y z
N MET A 1 16.45 -6.31 9.09
CA MET A 1 15.05 -6.74 8.85
C MET A 1 14.11 -6.32 9.98
N ASP A 2 14.59 -6.16 11.21
CA ASP A 2 13.72 -6.01 12.39
C ASP A 2 13.01 -4.66 12.46
N SER A 3 13.66 -3.60 11.96
CA SER A 3 13.08 -2.26 11.91
C SER A 3 11.75 -2.21 11.13
N ILE A 4 11.64 -2.89 9.98
CA ILE A 4 10.38 -2.89 9.22
C ILE A 4 9.32 -3.79 9.87
N LYS A 5 9.72 -4.96 10.39
CA LYS A 5 8.81 -5.88 11.08
C LYS A 5 8.20 -5.25 12.34
N SER A 6 8.97 -4.45 13.07
CA SER A 6 8.50 -3.76 14.29
C SER A 6 7.36 -2.76 14.05
N ARG A 7 7.19 -2.30 12.81
CA ARG A 7 6.16 -1.33 12.41
C ARG A 7 4.89 -1.98 11.84
N LEU A 8 4.91 -3.30 11.63
CA LEU A 8 3.81 -4.05 11.04
C LEU A 8 3.09 -4.86 12.11
N ARG A 9 1.76 -4.91 12.04
CA ARG A 9 0.96 -5.83 12.87
C ARG A 9 1.08 -7.27 12.37
N LEU A 10 1.26 -7.43 11.07
CA LEU A 10 1.49 -8.71 10.39
C LEU A 10 2.52 -8.47 9.28
N PRO A 11 3.54 -9.35 9.11
CA PRO A 11 4.52 -9.22 8.03
C PRO A 11 3.89 -9.61 6.68
N ALA A 12 2.98 -8.78 6.19
CA ALA A 12 2.19 -8.98 4.99
C ALA A 12 2.16 -7.71 4.13
N ILE A 13 1.89 -7.91 2.84
CA ILE A 13 1.70 -6.86 1.85
C ILE A 13 0.29 -7.03 1.27
N CYS A 14 -0.46 -5.93 1.16
CA CYS A 14 -1.69 -5.89 0.39
C CYS A 14 -1.34 -6.02 -1.10
N ALA A 15 -1.79 -7.10 -1.74
CA ALA A 15 -1.46 -7.38 -3.14
C ALA A 15 -1.95 -6.22 -4.05
N PRO A 16 -1.11 -5.71 -4.97
CA PRO A 16 -1.53 -4.70 -5.92
C PRO A 16 -2.49 -5.33 -6.94
N MET A 17 -3.73 -4.83 -6.97
CA MET A 17 -4.80 -5.40 -7.78
C MET A 17 -5.32 -4.35 -8.77
N PHE A 18 -5.28 -4.69 -10.07
CA PHE A 18 -5.76 -3.81 -11.13
C PHE A 18 -7.23 -3.43 -10.91
N LEU A 19 -7.54 -2.13 -11.02
CA LEU A 19 -8.86 -1.54 -10.78
C LEU A 19 -9.44 -1.70 -9.35
N VAL A 20 -8.70 -2.29 -8.40
CA VAL A 20 -9.17 -2.49 -7.01
C VAL A 20 -8.35 -1.65 -6.03
N THR A 21 -7.02 -1.67 -6.12
CA THR A 21 -6.16 -0.94 -5.18
C THR A 21 -5.88 0.48 -5.68
N GLY A 22 -6.03 1.49 -4.82
CA GLY A 22 -5.65 2.89 -5.11
C GLY A 22 -5.02 3.56 -3.88
N PRO A 23 -4.69 4.86 -3.96
CA PRO A 23 -3.98 5.58 -2.88
C PRO A 23 -4.67 5.48 -1.52
N ASP A 24 -6.00 5.63 -1.47
CA ASP A 24 -6.76 5.53 -0.22
C ASP A 24 -6.62 4.15 0.45
N MET A 25 -6.53 3.08 -0.36
CA MET A 25 -6.34 1.72 0.13
C MET A 25 -4.91 1.50 0.63
N VAL A 26 -3.90 2.11 0.01
CA VAL A 26 -2.52 2.09 0.51
C VAL A 26 -2.44 2.78 1.87
N VAL A 27 -3.07 3.95 2.00
CA VAL A 27 -3.10 4.70 3.26
C VAL A 27 -3.80 3.89 4.36
N SER A 28 -4.92 3.24 4.06
CA SER A 28 -5.64 2.41 5.04
C SER A 28 -4.87 1.15 5.43
N ALA A 29 -4.19 0.50 4.49
CA ALA A 29 -3.30 -0.63 4.76
C ALA A 29 -2.15 -0.22 5.70
N CYS A 30 -1.47 0.89 5.40
CA CYS A 30 -0.39 1.43 6.24
C CYS A 30 -0.87 1.76 7.66
N LYS A 31 -2.03 2.40 7.81
CA LYS A 31 -2.65 2.68 9.12
C LYS A 31 -3.03 1.39 9.88
N SER A 32 -3.33 0.32 9.16
CA SER A 32 -3.66 -1.00 9.73
C SER A 32 -2.42 -1.80 10.11
N GLY A 33 -1.22 -1.30 9.83
CA GLY A 33 0.04 -2.00 10.10
C GLY A 33 0.37 -3.10 9.07
N VAL A 34 -0.07 -2.90 7.82
CA VAL A 34 0.23 -3.76 6.67
C VAL A 34 0.87 -2.90 5.59
N LEU A 35 1.81 -3.45 4.81
CA LEU A 35 2.39 -2.73 3.67
C LEU A 35 1.33 -2.58 2.56
N GLY A 36 1.09 -1.35 2.11
CA GLY A 36 0.20 -1.07 0.98
C GLY A 36 0.96 -0.86 -0.33
N ALA A 37 0.38 -1.29 -1.44
CA ALA A 37 0.85 -1.01 -2.80
C ALA A 37 -0.34 -0.90 -3.76
N PHE A 38 -0.15 -0.21 -4.89
CA PHE A 38 -1.11 -0.20 -5.99
C PHE A 38 -0.38 -0.13 -7.34
N PRO A 39 -0.94 -0.69 -8.43
CA PRO A 39 -0.36 -0.57 -9.76
C PRO A 39 -0.31 0.89 -10.22
N ALA A 40 0.78 1.30 -10.88
CA ALA A 40 0.88 2.64 -11.48
C ALA A 40 -0.27 2.91 -12.48
N THR A 41 -0.76 1.88 -13.17
CA THR A 41 -1.91 1.97 -14.09
C THR A 41 -3.24 2.28 -13.41
N ASN A 42 -3.32 2.19 -12.08
CA ASN A 42 -4.50 2.61 -11.31
C ASN A 42 -4.44 4.09 -10.88
N ALA A 43 -3.29 4.77 -11.05
CA ALA A 43 -3.18 6.21 -10.80
C ALA A 43 -4.02 6.99 -11.82
N ARG A 44 -4.83 7.92 -11.33
CA ARG A 44 -5.65 8.84 -12.14
C ARG A 44 -4.89 10.11 -12.50
N THR A 45 -3.93 10.51 -11.67
CA THR A 45 -3.09 11.68 -11.87
C THR A 45 -1.65 11.36 -11.48
N GLU A 46 -0.70 12.15 -11.99
CA GLU A 46 0.73 11.96 -11.70
C GLU A 46 1.06 12.21 -10.22
N GLU A 47 0.30 13.08 -9.55
CA GLU A 47 0.47 13.38 -8.12
C GLU A 47 0.23 12.16 -7.23
N GLN A 48 -0.45 11.14 -7.72
CA GLN A 48 -0.67 9.90 -6.96
C GLN A 48 0.57 8.99 -6.94
N LEU A 49 1.58 9.24 -7.78
CA LEU A 49 2.81 8.44 -7.89
C LEU A 49 4.00 9.02 -7.12
N VAL A 50 3.85 10.20 -6.50
CA VAL A 50 4.92 10.97 -5.85
C VAL A 50 4.69 11.15 -4.35
#